data_AF-A0A133ZRY3-F1
#
_entry.id   AF-A0A133ZRY3-F1
#
_cell.length_a   1.000
_cell.length_b   1.000
_cell.length_c   1.000
_cell.angle_alpha   90.00
_cell.angle_beta   90.00
_cell.angle_gamma   90.00
#
_symmetry.space_group_name_H-M   'P 1'
#
loop_
_entity.id
_entity.type
_entity.pdbx_description
1 polymer ?
#
loop_
_entity_poly.entity_id
_entity_poly.type
_entity_poly.pdbx_seq_one_letter_code
_entity_poly.pdbx_strand_id
1 'polypeptide(L)'
;MIYIGVPDMNDSISNITIDGTEYKLRFTYNETFDYWNFGIYNSKGFPLVSMIKIVPNFPLLFPYTNIDLPDGDFGCISDLGKIGRNDFVNSLADFVYIPRSDLE
;
A
#
# COMPACT_ATOMS: atom_id res chain seq x y z
N MET A 1 -0.45 -13.81 -3.38
CA MET A 1 0.26 -12.53 -3.06
C MET A 1 0.71 -11.81 -4.34
N ILE A 2 0.64 -10.48 -4.37
CA ILE A 2 1.02 -9.62 -5.51
C ILE A 2 2.05 -8.60 -5.03
N TYR A 3 3.20 -8.50 -5.71
CA TYR A 3 4.21 -7.45 -5.48
C TYR A 3 3.85 -6.22 -6.30
N ILE A 4 3.89 -5.05 -5.65
CA ILE A 4 3.43 -3.78 -6.21
C ILE A 4 4.61 -2.82 -6.20
N GLY A 5 5.05 -2.42 -7.40
CA GLY A 5 6.10 -1.42 -7.53
C GLY A 5 5.63 -0.05 -7.05
N VAL A 6 6.31 0.50 -6.04
CA VAL A 6 6.12 1.89 -5.62
C VAL A 6 6.97 2.78 -6.53
N PRO A 7 6.37 3.71 -7.30
CA PRO A 7 7.14 4.60 -8.18
C PRO A 7 8.12 5.47 -7.38
N ASP A 8 9.28 5.76 -7.97
CA ASP A 8 10.27 6.71 -7.43
C ASP A 8 9.81 8.18 -7.59
N MET A 9 8.70 8.51 -6.94
CA MET A 9 8.06 9.83 -6.98
C MET A 9 7.48 10.14 -5.60
N ASN A 10 7.68 11.37 -5.11
CA ASN A 10 7.20 11.76 -3.77
C ASN A 10 5.68 11.66 -3.62
N ASP A 11 4.93 11.75 -4.71
CA ASP A 11 3.50 11.47 -4.75
C ASP A 11 3.16 10.82 -6.09
N SER A 12 2.48 9.68 -6.05
CA SER A 12 2.11 8.94 -7.26
C SER A 12 0.79 8.20 -7.09
N ILE A 13 0.10 7.97 -8.21
CA ILE A 13 -1.08 7.12 -8.28
C ILE A 13 -0.83 6.03 -9.32
N SER A 14 -1.04 4.78 -8.93
CA SER A 14 -0.96 3.61 -9.81
C SER A 14 -2.31 2.91 -9.88
N ASN A 15 -2.65 2.30 -11.01
CA ASN A 15 -3.85 1.46 -11.12
C ASN A 15 -3.47 -0.01 -10.90
N ILE A 16 -4.36 -0.76 -10.27
CA ILE A 16 -4.23 -2.21 -10.08
C ILE A 16 -5.60 -2.87 -10.25
N THR A 17 -5.61 -4.10 -10.76
CA THR A 17 -6.81 -4.94 -10.78
C THR A 17 -6.62 -6.10 -9.81
N ILE A 18 -7.52 -6.24 -8.84
CA ILE A 18 -7.55 -7.32 -7.85
C ILE A 18 -8.90 -8.02 -7.99
N ASP A 19 -8.89 -9.32 -8.27
CA ASP A 19 -10.08 -10.15 -8.46
C ASP A 19 -11.12 -9.54 -9.41
N GLY A 20 -10.63 -8.97 -10.52
CA GLY A 20 -11.47 -8.33 -11.54
C GLY A 20 -11.99 -6.93 -11.19
N THR A 21 -11.70 -6.42 -10.00
CA THR A 21 -12.05 -5.06 -9.57
C THR A 21 -10.86 -4.12 -9.71
N GLU A 22 -11.07 -2.98 -10.37
CA GLU A 22 -10.04 -1.94 -10.54
C GLU A 22 -9.99 -0.99 -9.34
N TYR A 23 -8.78 -0.78 -8.82
CA TYR A 23 -8.46 0.15 -7.75
C TYR A 23 -7.35 1.10 -8.19
N LYS A 24 -7.28 2.26 -7.53
CA LYS A 24 -6.13 3.16 -7.61
C LYS A 24 -5.41 3.16 -6.27
N LEU A 25 -4.10 3.03 -6.31
CA LEU A 25 -3.22 3.08 -5.16
C LEU A 25 -2.46 4.40 -5.20
N ARG A 26 -2.47 5.15 -4.09
CA ARG A 26 -1.68 6.37 -3.94
C ARG A 26 -0.54 6.12 -2.97
N PHE A 27 0.66 6.54 -3.35
CA PHE A 27 1.83 6.54 -2.48
C PHE A 27 2.30 7.98 -2.32
N THR A 28 2.43 8.43 -1.07
CA THR A 28 2.86 9.80 -0.75
C THR A 28 3.96 9.77 0.30
N TYR A 29 5.15 10.21 -0.07
CA TYR A 29 6.29 10.34 0.82
C TYR A 29 6.15 11.58 1.70
N ASN A 30 6.36 11.41 3.01
CA ASN A 30 6.42 12.47 3.99
C ASN A 30 7.88 12.80 4.28
N GLU A 31 8.38 13.90 3.71
CA GLU A 31 9.76 14.34 3.87
C GLU A 31 10.09 14.77 5.31
N THR A 32 9.15 15.42 6.00
CA THR A 32 9.35 15.93 7.36
C THR A 32 9.65 14.82 8.36
N PHE A 33 9.00 13.66 8.21
CA PHE A 33 9.11 12.55 9.15
C PHE A 33 9.76 11.30 8.56
N ASP A 34 10.19 11.36 7.30
CA ASP A 34 10.85 10.29 6.56
C ASP A 34 10.11 8.95 6.65
N TYR A 35 8.89 8.95 6.11
CA TYR A 35 8.09 7.74 5.88
C TYR A 35 7.13 7.86 4.69
N TRP A 36 6.67 6.72 4.17
CA TRP A 36 5.63 6.67 3.14
C TRP A 36 4.22 6.49 3.69
N ASN A 37 3.25 7.10 3.03
CA ASN A 37 1.83 6.85 3.21
C ASN A 37 1.25 6.10 2.00
N PHE A 38 0.22 5.32 2.25
CA PHE A 38 -0.55 4.58 1.28
C PHE A 38 -2.01 5.03 1.32
N GLY A 39 -2.71 4.89 0.19
CA GLY A 39 -4.16 5.01 0.10
C GLY A 39 -4.69 4.14 -1.03
N ILE A 40 -5.92 3.65 -0.85
CA ILE A 40 -6.67 2.89 -1.85
C ILE A 40 -7.96 3.64 -2.19
N TYR A 41 -8.23 3.73 -3.48
CA TYR A 41 -9.34 4.45 -4.08
C TYR A 41 -10.06 3.51 -5.04
N ASN A 42 -11.35 3.73 -5.26
CA ASN A 42 -12.07 3.01 -6.31
C ASN A 42 -11.63 3.49 -7.72
N SER A 43 -12.12 2.81 -8.75
CA SER A 43 -11.80 3.11 -10.16
C SER A 43 -12.13 4.56 -10.58
N LYS A 44 -13.10 5.20 -9.92
CA LYS A 44 -13.49 6.60 -10.16
C LYS A 44 -12.61 7.61 -9.41
N GLY A 45 -11.67 7.16 -8.59
CA GLY A 45 -10.77 8.01 -7.79
C GLY A 45 -11.39 8.53 -6.50
N PHE A 46 -12.50 7.96 -6.02
CA PHE A 46 -12.99 8.26 -4.68
C PHE A 46 -12.19 7.47 -3.63
N PRO A 47 -11.74 8.10 -2.54
CA PRO A 47 -10.97 7.42 -1.50
C PRO A 47 -11.84 6.39 -0.79
N LEU A 48 -11.31 5.18 -0.65
CA LEU A 48 -11.84 4.16 0.25
C LEU A 48 -11.14 4.27 1.61
N VAL A 49 -9.81 4.28 1.59
CA VAL A 49 -8.93 4.57 2.73
C VAL A 49 -7.75 5.40 2.21
N SER A 50 -7.34 6.43 2.93
CA SER A 50 -6.27 7.34 2.48
C SER A 50 -5.32 7.75 3.58
N MET A 51 -4.08 8.06 3.21
CA MET A 51 -3.05 8.62 4.09
C MET A 51 -2.73 7.73 5.31
N ILE A 52 -2.71 6.42 5.11
CA ILE A 52 -2.25 5.49 6.15
C ILE A 52 -0.74 5.33 6.05
N LYS A 53 -0.04 5.47 7.17
CA LYS A 53 1.41 5.26 7.21
C LYS A 53 1.72 3.81 6.85
N ILE A 54 2.70 3.60 5.98
CA ILE A 54 3.26 2.28 5.69
C ILE A 54 4.13 1.88 6.89
N VAL A 55 3.65 0.92 7.67
CA VAL A 55 4.39 0.31 8.78
C VAL A 55 4.93 -1.06 8.29
N PRO A 56 6.23 -1.33 8.42
CA PRO A 56 6.82 -2.61 8.04
C PRO A 56 6.14 -3.79 8.75
N ASN A 57 5.88 -4.87 8.01
CA ASN A 57 5.33 -6.14 8.49
C ASN A 57 4.02 -6.01 9.28
N PHE A 58 3.20 -5.03 8.95
CA PHE A 58 1.91 -4.78 9.59
C PHE A 58 0.76 -4.73 8.57
N PRO A 59 -0.40 -5.36 8.87
CA PRO A 59 -1.58 -5.31 8.00
C PRO A 59 -2.15 -3.89 7.96
N LEU A 60 -2.22 -3.29 6.78
CA LEU A 60 -2.54 -1.86 6.65
C LEU A 60 -4.05 -1.57 6.68
N LEU A 61 -4.87 -2.49 6.19
CA LEU A 61 -6.32 -2.32 6.06
C LEU A 61 -7.15 -3.11 7.08
N PHE A 62 -6.54 -4.03 7.85
CA PHE A 62 -7.21 -4.80 8.90
C PHE A 62 -8.18 -4.00 9.81
N PRO A 63 -7.88 -2.75 10.23
CA PRO A 63 -8.82 -1.97 11.06
C PRO A 63 -10.08 -1.48 10.33
N TYR A 64 -10.10 -1.51 9.00
CA TYR A 64 -11.14 -0.91 8.17
C TYR A 64 -12.16 -1.96 7.72
N THR A 65 -13.31 -1.98 8.40
CA THR A 65 -14.44 -2.86 8.08
C THR A 65 -15.58 -2.10 7.39
N ASN A 66 -16.40 -2.79 6.59
CA ASN A 66 -17.60 -2.22 5.91
C ASN A 66 -17.29 -1.18 4.81
N ILE A 67 -16.17 -1.34 4.11
CA ILE A 67 -15.79 -0.56 2.93
C ILE A 67 -15.56 -1.56 1.79
N ASP A 68 -15.81 -1.16 0.54
CA ASP A 68 -15.62 -1.99 -0.67
C ASP A 68 -14.12 -2.25 -0.98
N LEU A 69 -13.41 -2.82 -0.01
CA LEU A 69 -11.99 -3.17 -0.07
C LEU A 69 -11.80 -4.54 -0.74
N PRO A 70 -10.64 -4.79 -1.37
CA PRO A 70 -10.31 -6.11 -1.88
C PRO A 70 -10.26 -7.15 -0.75
N ASP A 71 -10.52 -8.42 -1.07
CA ASP A 71 -10.56 -9.51 -0.08
C ASP A 71 -9.14 -9.98 0.31
N GLY A 72 -8.48 -9.17 1.12
CA GLY A 72 -7.11 -9.39 1.58
C GLY A 72 -6.61 -8.16 2.30
N ASP A 73 -5.29 -8.02 2.40
CA ASP A 73 -4.67 -6.85 3.00
C ASP A 73 -3.44 -6.39 2.22
N PHE A 74 -3.10 -5.11 2.36
CA PHE A 74 -1.84 -4.57 1.91
C PHE A 74 -0.83 -4.57 3.05
N GLY A 75 0.44 -4.71 2.69
CA GLY A 75 1.55 -4.69 3.63
C GLY A 75 2.83 -4.20 2.96
N CYS A 76 3.85 -4.03 3.79
CA CYS A 76 5.21 -3.77 3.33
C CYS A 76 6.16 -4.74 4.03
N ILE A 77 6.85 -5.57 3.26
CA ILE A 77 7.82 -6.53 3.79
C ILE A 77 9.18 -5.84 3.85
N SER A 78 9.78 -5.79 5.03
CA SER A 78 11.09 -5.17 5.25
C SER A 78 11.66 -5.53 6.62
N ASP A 79 12.98 -5.60 6.73
CA ASP A 79 13.69 -5.74 8.02
C ASP A 79 13.90 -4.38 8.73
N LEU A 80 13.50 -3.27 8.09
CA LEU A 80 13.66 -1.93 8.63
C LEU A 80 12.58 -1.60 9.67
N GLY A 81 12.90 -0.72 10.63
CA GLY A 81 11.91 -0.20 11.59
C GLY A 81 10.98 0.89 11.02
N LYS A 82 11.33 1.44 9.85
CA LYS A 82 10.54 2.42 9.08
C LYS A 82 10.95 2.35 7.62
N ILE A 83 10.04 2.75 6.72
CA ILE A 83 10.32 2.81 5.28
C ILE A 83 10.55 4.27 4.89
N GLY A 84 11.81 4.63 4.68
CA GLY A 84 12.25 5.95 4.21
C GLY A 84 12.17 6.11 2.69
N ARG A 85 12.58 7.29 2.23
CA ARG A 85 12.41 7.72 0.84
C ARG A 85 12.92 6.72 -0.21
N ASN A 86 14.09 6.13 0.02
CA ASN A 86 14.79 5.34 -0.99
C ASN A 86 14.69 3.84 -0.76
N ASP A 87 13.93 3.38 0.22
CA ASP A 87 13.95 1.97 0.62
C ASP A 87 13.28 1.05 -0.42
N PHE A 88 12.24 1.54 -1.12
CA PHE A 88 11.65 0.81 -2.23
C PHE A 88 12.61 0.69 -3.43
N VAL A 89 13.26 1.78 -3.84
CA VAL A 89 14.17 1.77 -5.00
C VAL A 89 15.46 1.02 -4.75
N ASN A 90 15.89 0.96 -3.48
CA ASN A 90 17.07 0.20 -3.05
C ASN A 90 16.75 -1.27 -2.72
N SER A 91 15.51 -1.72 -2.96
CA SER A 91 15.06 -3.09 -2.66
C SER A 91 15.23 -3.50 -1.19
N LEU A 92 15.07 -2.54 -0.28
CA LEU A 92 15.03 -2.76 1.17
C LEU A 92 13.60 -2.95 1.70
N ALA A 93 12.61 -2.71 0.85
CA ALA A 93 11.20 -2.79 1.17
C ALA A 93 10.40 -3.22 -0.05
N ASP A 94 9.45 -4.14 0.14
CA ASP A 94 8.53 -4.61 -0.88
C ASP A 94 7.09 -4.31 -0.47
N PHE A 95 6.38 -3.50 -1.26
CA PHE A 95 4.95 -3.27 -1.06
C PHE A 95 4.13 -4.37 -1.71
N VAL A 96 3.16 -4.91 -0.98
CA VAL A 96 2.50 -6.17 -1.36
C VAL A 96 1.01 -6.11 -1.07
N TYR A 97 0.25 -6.83 -1.87
CA TYR A 97 -1.11 -7.25 -1.56
C TYR A 97 -1.12 -8.75 -1.26
N ILE A 98 -1.72 -9.13 -0.14
CA ILE A 98 -1.84 -10.52 0.32
C ILE A 98 -3.33 -10.86 0.32
N PRO A 99 -3.79 -11.73 -0.61
CA PRO A 99 -5.16 -12.25 -0.61
C PRO A 99 -5.52 -12.89 0.73
N ARG A 100 -6.80 -12.84 1.12
CA ARG A 100 -7.29 -13.46 2.36
C ARG A 100 -6.91 -14.93 2.48
N SER A 101 -6.97 -15.68 1.38
CA SER A 101 -6.61 -17.11 1.32
C SER A 101 -5.16 -17.41 1.69
N ASP A 102 -4.26 -16.42 1.60
CA ASP A 102 -2.85 -16.56 1.94
C ASP A 102 -2.56 -16.14 3.41
N LEU A 103 -3.57 -15.63 4.14
CA LEU A 103 -3.47 -15.16 5.53
C LEU A 103 -4.06 -16.16 6.55
N GLU A 104 -4.71 -17.23 6.09
CA GLU A 104 -5.28 -18.32 6.89
C GLU A 104 -4.30 -19.49 7.05
#